data_AF-A0A1V5CWS9-F1
#
_entry.id   AF-A0A1V5CWS9-F1
#
_cell.length_a   1.000
_cell.length_b   1.000
_cell.length_c   1.000
_cell.angle_alpha   90.00
_cell.angle_beta   90.00
_cell.angle_gamma   90.00
#
_symmetry.space_group_name_H-M   'P 1'
#
loop_
_entity.id
_entity.type
_entity.pdbx_description
1 polymer ?
#
loop_
_entity_poly.entity_id
_entity_poly.type
_entity_poly.pdbx_seq_one_letter_code
_entity_poly.pdbx_strand_id
1 'polypeptide(L)'
;MKDTRVIKEKVQIARDILVYLSKHPDAQDTLEGIVEWWLLEQMIARHMTAVKEALAELVDRELVIEIKSADSRIRYRSNGEKHREIKAMVDERHRTAVKRKNGERNRVMAGEHPRGKQRGSAEKQLLEKKQNQP
;
A
#
# COMPACT_ATOMS: atom_id res chain seq x y z
N MET A 1 -2.12 -10.50 5.07
CA MET A 1 -3.02 -9.35 4.76
C MET A 1 -2.37 -8.30 3.85
N LYS A 2 -1.04 -8.10 3.89
CA LYS A 2 -0.34 -7.21 2.94
C LYS A 2 -0.42 -7.72 1.50
N ASP A 3 -0.48 -9.04 1.34
CA ASP A 3 -0.47 -9.74 0.04
C ASP A 3 -1.69 -9.38 -0.83
N THR A 4 -2.87 -9.26 -0.23
CA THR A 4 -4.10 -8.90 -0.95
C THR A 4 -4.04 -7.50 -1.56
N ARG A 5 -3.42 -6.54 -0.85
CA ARG A 5 -3.29 -5.16 -1.35
C ARG A 5 -2.30 -5.08 -2.50
N VAL A 6 -1.16 -5.76 -2.37
CA VAL A 6 -0.12 -5.82 -3.41
C VAL A 6 -0.66 -6.50 -4.67
N ILE A 7 -1.44 -7.58 -4.53
CA ILE A 7 -2.07 -8.26 -5.66
C ILE A 7 -3.05 -7.33 -6.38
N LYS A 8 -3.89 -6.61 -5.62
CA LYS A 8 -4.87 -5.68 -6.21
C LYS A 8 -4.20 -4.55 -6.99
N GLU A 9 -3.08 -4.04 -6.49
CA GLU A 9 -2.28 -3.00 -7.16
C GLU A 9 -1.65 -3.52 -8.46
N LYS A 10 -1.01 -4.70 -8.43
CA LYS A 10 -0.43 -5.31 -9.64
C LYS A 10 -1.48 -5.60 -10.72
N VAL A 11 -2.64 -6.11 -10.32
CA VAL A 11 -3.76 -6.36 -11.24
C VAL A 11 -4.26 -5.07 -11.88
N GLN A 12 -4.29 -3.97 -11.13
CA GLN A 12 -4.68 -2.66 -11.68
C GLN A 12 -3.63 -2.16 -12.67
N ILE A 13 -2.35 -2.20 -12.31
CA ILE A 13 -1.25 -1.80 -13.19
C ILE A 13 -1.26 -2.61 -14.50
N ALA A 14 -1.47 -3.93 -14.42
CA ALA A 14 -1.54 -4.78 -15.61
C ALA A 14 -2.69 -4.39 -16.55
N ARG A 15 -3.87 -4.10 -16.00
CA ARG A 15 -5.02 -3.61 -16.80
C ARG A 15 -4.71 -2.28 -17.45
N ASP A 16 -4.02 -1.40 -16.74
CA ASP A 16 -3.67 -0.09 -17.26
C ASP A 16 -2.72 -0.25 -18.44
N ILE A 17 -1.63 -1.02 -18.28
CA ILE A 17 -0.69 -1.33 -19.37
C ILE A 17 -1.42 -1.91 -20.59
N LEU A 18 -2.39 -2.81 -20.41
CA LEU A 18 -3.17 -3.36 -21.52
C LEU A 18 -4.05 -2.31 -22.21
N VAL A 19 -4.66 -1.40 -21.45
CA VAL A 19 -5.42 -0.26 -22.03
C VAL A 19 -4.50 0.63 -22.87
N TYR A 20 -3.26 0.88 -22.41
CA TYR A 20 -2.27 1.63 -23.17
C TYR A 20 -1.96 0.99 -24.52
N LEU A 21 -1.46 -0.25 -24.48
CA LEU A 21 -1.01 -0.95 -25.67
C LEU A 21 -2.17 -1.21 -26.65
N SER A 22 -3.41 -1.35 -26.15
CA SER A 22 -4.58 -1.45 -27.02
C SER A 22 -4.87 -0.17 -27.81
N LYS A 23 -4.54 1.00 -27.25
CA LYS A 23 -4.71 2.31 -27.92
C LYS A 23 -3.53 2.67 -28.81
N HIS A 24 -2.36 2.08 -28.54
CA HIS A 24 -1.13 2.30 -29.29
C HIS A 24 -0.50 0.96 -29.69
N PRO A 25 -1.08 0.23 -30.68
CA PRO A 25 -0.64 -1.13 -31.02
C PRO A 25 0.81 -1.21 -31.50
N ASP A 26 1.34 -0.12 -32.07
CA ASP A 26 2.71 -0.01 -32.57
C ASP A 26 3.69 0.53 -31.50
N ALA A 27 3.23 0.78 -30.28
CA ALA A 27 4.09 1.26 -29.20
C ALA A 27 5.17 0.22 -28.86
N GLN A 28 6.42 0.66 -28.87
CA GLN A 28 7.59 -0.13 -28.47
C GLN A 28 8.32 0.58 -27.32
N ASP A 29 7.57 0.97 -26.30
CA ASP A 29 8.14 1.66 -25.15
C ASP A 29 8.96 0.73 -24.27
N THR A 30 9.96 1.32 -23.62
CA THR A 30 10.68 0.67 -22.53
C THR A 30 9.85 0.72 -21.24
N LEU A 31 10.30 0.00 -20.21
CA LEU A 31 9.68 0.07 -18.88
C LEU A 31 9.60 1.53 -18.38
N GLU A 32 10.69 2.27 -18.55
CA GLU A 32 10.79 3.68 -18.18
C GLU A 32 9.76 4.52 -18.92
N GLY A 33 9.62 4.34 -20.24
CA GLY A 33 8.60 5.04 -21.05
C GLY A 33 7.17 4.76 -20.59
N ILE A 34 6.85 3.50 -20.32
CA ILE A 34 5.52 3.10 -19.80
C ILE A 34 5.25 3.73 -18.43
N VAL A 35 6.25 3.75 -17.54
CA VAL A 35 6.10 4.27 -16.17
C VAL A 35 6.05 5.79 -16.15
N GLU A 36 7.04 6.47 -16.73
CA GLU A 36 7.25 7.91 -16.57
C GLU A 36 6.24 8.75 -17.36
N TRP A 37 5.73 8.25 -18.48
CA TRP A 37 4.91 9.06 -19.39
C TRP A 37 3.45 8.65 -19.30
N TRP A 38 3.18 7.37 -19.47
CA TRP A 38 1.80 6.93 -19.60
C TRP A 38 1.14 6.56 -18.27
N LEU A 39 1.77 5.73 -17.45
CA LEU A 39 1.17 5.32 -16.17
C LEU A 39 1.02 6.51 -15.22
N LEU A 40 1.99 7.43 -15.16
CA LEU A 40 1.86 8.66 -14.37
C LEU A 40 0.68 9.52 -14.84
N GLU A 41 0.50 9.72 -16.14
CA GLU A 41 -0.62 10.49 -16.67
C GLU A 41 -1.97 9.84 -16.36
N GLN A 42 -2.10 8.51 -16.55
CA GLN A 42 -3.33 7.79 -16.23
C GLN A 42 -3.65 7.81 -14.73
N MET A 43 -2.63 7.68 -13.89
CA MET A 43 -2.80 7.81 -12.45
C MET A 43 -3.28 9.21 -12.07
N ILE A 44 -2.65 10.26 -12.62
CA ILE A 44 -3.07 11.65 -12.39
C ILE A 44 -4.53 11.84 -12.81
N ALA A 45 -4.90 11.38 -14.01
CA ALA A 45 -6.25 11.50 -14.54
C ALA A 45 -7.30 10.81 -13.63
N ARG A 46 -6.99 9.59 -13.16
CA ARG A 46 -7.88 8.83 -12.26
C ARG A 46 -8.03 9.45 -10.89
N HIS A 47 -6.95 10.00 -10.35
CA HIS A 47 -6.97 10.59 -9.02
C HIS A 47 -7.52 12.02 -9.03
N MET A 48 -7.65 12.66 -10.19
CA MET A 48 -8.11 14.05 -10.30
C MET A 48 -9.47 14.28 -9.63
N THR A 49 -10.46 13.43 -9.86
CA THR A 49 -11.79 13.57 -9.25
C THR A 49 -11.72 13.41 -7.73
N ALA A 50 -11.06 12.36 -7.25
CA ALA A 50 -10.90 12.12 -5.82
C ALA A 50 -10.12 13.25 -5.11
N VAL A 51 -9.13 13.83 -5.78
CA VAL A 51 -8.38 14.99 -5.27
C VAL A 51 -9.25 16.23 -5.21
N LYS A 52 -10.10 16.47 -6.22
CA LYS A 52 -11.05 17.59 -6.22
C LYS A 52 -12.06 17.46 -5.07
N GLU A 53 -12.62 16.27 -4.88
CA GLU A 53 -13.55 16.00 -3.78
C GLU A 53 -12.88 16.21 -2.42
N ALA A 54 -11.68 15.65 -2.23
CA ALA A 54 -10.92 15.84 -0.99
C ALA A 54 -10.56 17.32 -0.75
N LEU A 55 -10.21 18.08 -1.78
CA LEU A 55 -9.97 19.51 -1.66
C LEU A 55 -11.25 20.27 -1.28
N ALA A 56 -12.39 19.93 -1.88
CA ALA A 56 -13.68 20.54 -1.55
C ALA A 56 -14.03 20.31 -0.07
N GLU A 57 -13.87 19.08 0.45
CA GLU A 57 -14.08 18.78 1.87
C GLU A 57 -13.13 19.55 2.79
N LEU A 58 -11.86 19.70 2.40
CA LEU A 58 -10.87 20.46 3.19
C LEU A 58 -11.15 21.97 3.18
N VAL A 59 -11.71 22.49 2.09
CA VAL A 59 -12.16 23.89 1.97
C VAL A 59 -13.41 24.13 2.80
N ASP A 60 -14.40 23.23 2.74
CA ASP A 60 -15.63 23.30 3.55
C ASP A 60 -15.32 23.34 5.06
N ARG A 61 -14.28 22.61 5.47
CA ARG A 61 -13.78 22.60 6.86
C ARG A 61 -12.85 23.75 7.21
N GLU A 62 -12.62 24.69 6.29
CA GLU A 62 -11.70 25.83 6.43
C GLU A 62 -10.24 25.43 6.72
N LEU A 63 -9.84 24.18 6.47
CA LEU A 63 -8.46 23.72 6.67
C LEU A 63 -7.56 24.11 5.50
N VAL A 64 -8.15 24.22 4.31
CA VAL A 64 -7.52 24.70 3.08
C VAL A 64 -8.29 25.93 2.59
N ILE A 65 -7.57 26.93 2.11
CA ILE A 65 -8.13 28.14 1.53
C ILE A 65 -7.97 28.07 0.01
N GLU A 66 -9.07 28.26 -0.70
CA GLU A 66 -9.12 28.45 -2.14
C GLU A 66 -8.83 29.92 -2.49
N ILE A 67 -7.87 30.18 -3.38
CA ILE A 67 -7.51 31.51 -3.86
C ILE A 67 -7.70 31.55 -5.37
N LYS A 68 -8.67 32.36 -5.81
CA LYS A 68 -8.87 32.66 -7.23
C LYS A 68 -7.84 33.69 -7.65
N SER A 69 -6.98 33.33 -8.60
CA SER A 69 -5.94 34.20 -9.14
C SER A 69 -6.44 34.93 -10.40
N ALA A 70 -5.81 36.05 -10.73
CA ALA A 70 -6.16 36.86 -11.91
C ALA A 70 -6.01 36.11 -13.25
N ASP A 71 -5.20 35.04 -13.28
CA ASP A 71 -4.99 34.15 -14.42
C ASP A 71 -6.09 33.09 -14.58
N SER A 72 -7.23 33.23 -13.88
CA SER A 72 -8.32 32.25 -13.82
C SER A 72 -7.92 30.88 -13.25
N ARG A 73 -6.73 30.75 -12.65
CA ARG A 73 -6.32 29.54 -11.94
C ARG A 73 -6.72 29.61 -10.48
N ILE A 74 -7.07 28.45 -9.94
CA ILE A 74 -7.33 28.26 -8.52
C ILE A 74 -6.05 27.79 -7.85
N ARG A 75 -5.65 28.45 -6.76
CA ARG A 75 -4.54 28.05 -5.90
C ARG A 75 -5.07 27.64 -4.54
N TYR A 76 -4.46 26.64 -3.94
CA TYR A 76 -4.82 26.15 -2.61
C TYR A 76 -3.66 26.39 -1.65
N ARG A 77 -3.98 26.85 -0.44
CA ARG A 77 -3.00 26.96 0.67
C ARG A 77 -3.60 26.44 1.97
N SER A 78 -2.77 26.04 2.93
CA SER A 78 -3.26 25.73 4.28
C SER A 78 -3.82 26.98 4.95
N ASN A 79 -4.86 26.81 5.76
CA ASN A 79 -5.34 27.89 6.62
C ASN A 79 -4.45 28.03 7.86
N GLY A 80 -3.77 29.16 7.98
CA GLY A 80 -2.90 29.47 9.11
C GLY A 80 -3.66 29.56 10.44
N GLU A 81 -4.92 29.99 10.42
CA GLU A 81 -5.75 30.12 11.63
C GLU A 81 -6.11 28.75 12.22
N LYS A 82 -6.21 27.72 11.37
CA LYS A 82 -6.47 26.33 11.76
C LYS A 82 -5.20 25.50 11.93
N HIS A 83 -4.01 26.14 11.97
CA HIS A 83 -2.72 25.44 12.00
C HIS A 83 -2.63 24.37 13.10
N ARG A 84 -3.15 24.65 14.30
CA ARG A 84 -3.17 23.71 15.43
C ARG A 84 -4.01 22.46 15.13
N GLU A 85 -5.18 22.63 14.53
CA GLU A 85 -6.06 21.53 14.13
C GLU A 85 -5.43 20.69 13.01
N ILE A 86 -4.90 21.35 11.97
CA ILE A 86 -4.20 20.70 10.86
C ILE A 86 -3.05 19.85 11.41
N LYS A 87 -2.22 20.42 12.29
CA LYS A 87 -1.11 19.71 12.92
C LYS A 87 -1.58 18.52 13.75
N ALA A 88 -2.64 18.68 14.54
CA ALA A 88 -3.20 17.59 15.34
C ALA A 88 -3.71 16.43 14.47
N MET A 89 -4.37 16.71 13.35
CA MET A 89 -4.84 15.68 12.42
C MET A 89 -3.69 14.92 11.75
N VAL A 90 -2.63 15.63 11.36
CA VAL A 90 -1.42 15.01 10.82
C VAL A 90 -0.76 14.12 11.88
N ASP A 91 -0.57 14.63 13.10
CA ASP A 91 0.07 13.90 14.20
C ASP A 91 -0.74 12.67 14.64
N GLU A 92 -2.08 12.75 14.63
CA GLU A 92 -2.97 11.64 14.98
C GLU A 92 -2.91 10.50 13.96
N ARG A 93 -2.84 10.84 12.67
CA ARG A 93 -2.62 9.86 11.59
C ARG A 93 -1.27 9.15 11.74
N HIS A 94 -0.23 9.85 12.21
CA HIS A 94 1.07 9.24 12.48
C HIS A 94 1.01 8.30 13.69
N ARG A 95 0.33 8.67 14.78
CA ARG A 95 0.19 7.81 15.97
C ARG A 95 -0.59 6.52 15.69
N THR A 96 -1.67 6.59 14.94
CA THR A 96 -2.45 5.40 14.54
C THR A 96 -1.70 4.50 13.56
N ALA A 97 -0.79 5.04 12.74
CA ALA A 97 0.09 4.25 11.88
C ALA A 97 1.24 3.57 12.66
N VAL A 98 1.84 4.25 13.65
CA VAL A 98 2.94 3.72 14.47
C VAL A 98 2.46 2.62 15.41
N LYS A 99 1.29 2.76 16.05
CA LYS A 99 0.70 1.71 16.90
C LYS A 99 0.46 0.41 16.13
N ARG A 100 -0.02 0.49 14.88
CA ARG A 100 -0.24 -0.68 14.01
C ARG A 100 1.06 -1.40 13.67
N LYS A 101 2.13 -0.67 13.34
CA LYS A 101 3.46 -1.27 13.05
C LYS A 101 4.13 -1.89 14.28
N ASN A 102 3.94 -1.32 15.48
CA ASN A 102 4.49 -1.92 16.70
C ASN A 102 3.68 -3.12 17.19
N GLY A 103 2.35 -3.10 17.07
CA GLY A 103 1.51 -4.25 17.41
C GLY A 103 1.75 -5.48 16.52
N GLU A 104 2.08 -5.27 15.24
CA GLU A 104 2.42 -6.35 14.31
C GLU A 104 3.80 -6.94 14.64
N ARG A 105 4.81 -6.11 14.94
CA ARG A 105 6.16 -6.54 15.38
C ARG A 105 6.16 -7.29 16.71
N ASN A 106 5.38 -6.84 17.69
CA ASN A 106 5.33 -7.47 19.01
C ASN A 106 4.67 -8.87 18.97
N ARG A 107 3.84 -9.14 17.95
CA ARG A 107 3.17 -10.44 17.77
C ARG A 107 4.07 -11.50 17.13
N VAL A 108 5.05 -11.09 16.33
CA VAL A 108 6.06 -12.01 15.75
C VAL A 108 7.07 -12.47 16.81
N MET A 109 7.46 -11.58 17.73
CA MET A 109 8.39 -11.89 18.84
C MET A 109 7.78 -12.74 19.97
N ALA A 110 6.45 -12.79 20.10
CA ALA A 110 5.76 -13.65 21.07
C ALA A 110 5.49 -15.06 20.54
N GLY A 111 5.76 -15.32 19.25
CA GLY A 111 5.61 -16.62 18.59
C GLY A 111 6.88 -17.49 18.59
N GLU A 112 8.01 -16.94 19.01
CA GLU A 112 9.27 -17.68 19.12
C GLU A 112 9.71 -17.71 20.58
N HIS A 113 9.32 -18.78 21.28
CA HIS A 113 9.98 -19.16 22.52
C HIS A 113 10.59 -20.56 22.40
N PRO A 114 11.86 -20.73 22.81
CA PRO A 114 12.65 -21.91 22.55
C PRO A 114 12.30 -23.03 23.54
N ARG A 115 12.04 -24.23 23.04
CA ARG A 115 12.08 -25.49 23.78
C ARG A 115 12.61 -26.54 22.82
N GLY A 116 13.62 -27.34 23.09
CA GLY A 116 14.41 -27.59 24.27
C GLY A 116 15.30 -28.77 23.87
N LYS A 117 16.60 -28.63 24.09
CA LYS A 117 17.58 -29.67 23.84
C LYS A 117 17.38 -30.79 24.87
N GLN A 118 17.32 -32.06 24.44
CA GLN A 118 18.11 -33.20 24.93
C GLN A 118 17.36 -34.54 25.06
N ARG A 119 18.16 -35.61 24.84
CA ARG A 119 18.02 -37.05 25.15
C ARG A 119 17.25 -37.84 24.08
N GLY A 120 17.79 -38.87 23.43
CA GLY A 120 18.91 -39.73 23.75
C GLY A 120 18.40 -41.15 24.00
N SER A 121 18.78 -42.07 23.10
CA SER A 121 18.85 -43.51 23.27
C SER A 121 17.56 -44.34 23.34
N ALA A 122 17.50 -45.30 22.40
CA ALA A 122 17.01 -46.67 22.52
C ALA A 122 15.77 -46.96 23.38
N GLU A 123 14.73 -47.51 22.75
CA GLU A 123 14.39 -48.93 22.93
C GLU A 123 13.25 -49.37 21.99
N LYS A 124 13.55 -50.48 21.30
CA LYS A 124 12.67 -51.63 21.04
C LYS A 124 11.43 -51.39 20.17
N GLN A 125 11.51 -51.80 18.90
CA GLN A 125 11.26 -53.19 18.47
C GLN A 125 9.89 -53.73 18.94
N LEU A 126 8.95 -53.76 18.01
CA LEU A 126 8.06 -54.90 17.75
C LEU A 126 7.57 -54.75 16.29
N LEU A 127 8.17 -55.50 15.35
CA LEU A 127 7.60 -56.72 14.74
C LEU A 127 6.40 -56.37 13.82
N GLU A 128 6.28 -56.81 12.57
CA GLU A 128 6.96 -57.86 11.83
C GLU A 128 6.39 -57.85 10.40
N LYS A 129 7.13 -58.48 9.47
CA LYS A 129 6.64 -59.14 8.25
C LYS A 129 5.98 -58.26 7.17
N LYS A 130 6.71 -58.08 6.07
CA LYS A 130 6.65 -58.96 4.88
C LYS A 130 7.52 -58.35 3.79
N GLN A 131 8.71 -58.92 3.55
CA GLN A 131 9.35 -58.96 2.23
C GLN A 131 10.61 -59.84 2.27
N ASN A 132 10.34 -61.14 2.42
CA ASN A 132 11.08 -62.28 1.86
C ASN A 132 9.91 -63.18 1.44
N GLN A 133 9.75 -63.73 0.24
CA GLN A 133 10.63 -64.28 -0.81
C GLN A 133 9.65 -64.62 -1.98
N PRO A 134 10.04 -65.13 -3.16
CA PRO A 134 11.35 -65.66 -3.52
C PRO A 134 12.07 -65.08 -4.72
#